data_AF-A0A6C0D0S6-F1
#
_entry.id   AF-A0A6C0D0S6-F1
#
_cell.length_a   1.000
_cell.length_b   1.000
_cell.length_c   1.000
_cell.angle_alpha   90.00
_cell.angle_beta   90.00
_cell.angle_gamma   90.00
#
_symmetry.space_group_name_H-M   'P 1'
#
loop_
_entity.id
_entity.type
_entity.pdbx_description
1 polymer ?
#
loop_
_entity_poly.entity_id
_entity_poly.type
_entity_poly.pdbx_seq_one_letter_code
_entity_poly.pdbx_strand_id
1 'polypeptide(L)'
;MDNNKETLSRLKFIGKIQKSEKINTKYLGIQQEGVITKLLRTLYYQDNRANTLIFLQSTIQRAMEILKLYEKSDQESDRMHIPHIVHDLYCSKAGLENIKETYSTDVKLVCDIEFLIQYIDSTLCKYPETKEEETSDEIIVFPTEKIKPLDIENKKLENSAKVKPK
;
A
#
# COMPACT_ATOMS: atom_id res chain seq x y z
N MET A 1 -0.53 15.69 -3.89
CA MET A 1 -0.67 14.30 -4.37
C MET A 1 0.47 13.40 -3.89
N ASP A 2 1.66 13.93 -3.61
CA ASP A 2 2.85 13.13 -3.26
C ASP A 2 2.75 12.38 -1.91
N ASN A 3 2.02 12.92 -0.94
CA ASN A 3 1.85 12.31 0.38
C ASN A 3 1.05 10.98 0.36
N ASN A 4 0.14 10.81 -0.60
CA ASN A 4 -0.62 9.56 -0.73
C ASN A 4 0.28 8.42 -1.20
N LYS A 5 1.14 8.68 -2.20
CA LYS A 5 2.09 7.68 -2.71
C LYS A 5 3.05 7.22 -1.63
N GLU A 6 3.56 8.15 -0.81
CA GLU A 6 4.42 7.81 0.31
C GLU A 6 3.71 6.93 1.33
N THR A 7 2.46 7.26 1.69
CA THR A 7 1.65 6.45 2.61
C THR A 7 1.45 5.03 2.07
N LEU A 8 1.08 4.89 0.79
CA LEU A 8 0.86 3.57 0.18
C LEU A 8 2.17 2.77 0.08
N SER A 9 3.29 3.43 -0.17
CA SER A 9 4.62 2.80 -0.13
C SER A 9 4.97 2.29 1.28
N ARG A 10 4.71 3.10 2.32
CA ARG A 10 4.90 2.70 3.72
C ARG A 10 3.99 1.53 4.11
N LEU A 11 2.75 1.51 3.61
CA LEU A 11 1.84 0.39 3.84
C LEU A 11 2.39 -0.92 3.25
N LYS A 12 2.87 -0.86 1.99
CA LYS A 12 3.57 -2.00 1.36
C LYS A 12 4.79 -2.44 2.16
N PHE A 13 5.55 -1.48 2.69
CA PHE A 13 6.70 -1.78 3.54
C PHE A 13 6.28 -2.55 4.80
N ILE A 14 5.18 -2.15 5.47
CA ILE A 14 4.67 -2.88 6.65
C ILE A 14 4.38 -4.34 6.30
N GLY A 15 3.70 -4.60 5.18
CA GLY A 15 3.38 -5.98 4.76
C GLY A 15 4.58 -6.87 4.43
N LYS A 16 5.77 -6.29 4.21
CA LYS A 16 7.00 -7.05 3.91
C LYS A 16 7.84 -7.42 5.13
N ILE A 17 7.53 -6.87 6.30
CA ILE A 17 8.29 -7.10 7.53
C ILE A 17 8.21 -8.57 7.90
N GLN A 18 9.36 -9.24 7.96
CA GLN A 18 9.43 -10.64 8.39
C GLN A 18 9.55 -10.77 9.90
N LYS A 19 9.22 -11.96 10.41
CA LYS A 19 9.41 -12.32 11.82
C LYS A 19 10.89 -12.15 12.18
N SER A 20 11.17 -11.39 13.24
CA SER A 20 12.53 -11.05 13.72
C SER A 20 13.27 -9.95 12.94
N GLU A 21 12.64 -9.32 11.94
CA GLU A 21 13.18 -8.10 11.31
C GLU A 21 12.74 -6.86 12.09
N LYS A 22 13.69 -5.95 12.37
CA LYS A 22 13.40 -4.66 13.02
C LYS A 22 13.30 -3.55 11.99
N ILE A 23 12.20 -2.79 12.04
CA ILE A 23 12.03 -1.56 11.24
C ILE A 23 13.02 -0.50 11.73
N ASN A 24 13.89 -0.03 10.85
CA ASN A 24 14.66 1.19 11.10
C ASN A 24 13.87 2.39 10.54
N THR A 25 13.06 3.03 11.39
CA THR A 25 12.18 4.16 11.04
C THR A 25 12.93 5.40 10.53
N LYS A 26 14.24 5.48 10.75
CA LYS A 26 15.08 6.60 10.30
C LYS A 26 15.61 6.44 8.87
N TYR A 27 15.60 5.21 8.32
CA TYR A 27 16.20 4.92 7.00
C TYR A 27 15.39 3.97 6.11
N LEU A 28 14.19 3.51 6.52
CA LEU A 28 13.39 2.52 5.76
C LEU A 28 14.23 1.31 5.30
N GLY A 29 15.14 0.86 6.15
CA GLY A 29 16.05 -0.25 5.88
C GLY A 29 15.83 -1.40 6.85
N ILE A 30 15.84 -2.62 6.34
CA ILE A 30 15.80 -3.87 7.11
C ILE A 30 17.23 -4.16 7.60
N GLN A 31 17.46 -4.19 8.91
CA GLN A 31 18.73 -4.64 9.49
C GLN A 31 18.60 -6.10 9.95
N GLN A 32 19.37 -7.00 9.32
CA GLN A 32 19.51 -8.39 9.77
C GLN A 32 20.37 -8.47 11.06
N GLU A 33 19.99 -9.36 11.98
CA GLU A 33 20.64 -9.49 13.29
C GLU A 33 22.05 -10.13 13.19
N GLY A 34 23.06 -9.43 13.72
CA GLY A 34 24.32 -10.03 14.19
C GLY A 34 24.30 -10.17 15.73
N VAL A 35 24.83 -11.28 16.25
CA VAL A 35 24.72 -11.74 17.66
C VAL A 35 25.16 -10.71 18.72
N ILE A 36 25.99 -9.73 18.37
CA ILE A 36 26.54 -8.70 19.25
C ILE A 36 25.57 -7.52 19.46
N THR A 37 24.55 -7.36 18.62
CA THR A 37 23.56 -6.27 18.71
C THR A 37 22.52 -6.43 19.83
N LYS A 38 22.52 -7.55 20.55
CA LYS A 38 21.52 -7.86 21.59
C LYS A 38 21.66 -7.04 22.89
N LEU A 39 22.86 -6.53 23.22
CA LEU A 39 23.14 -5.76 24.45
C LEU A 39 23.03 -4.24 24.28
N LEU A 40 23.36 -3.68 23.10
CA LEU A 40 23.06 -2.28 22.76
C LEU A 40 21.55 -2.02 22.57
N ARG A 41 20.76 -3.10 22.47
CA ARG A 41 19.32 -3.19 22.16
C ARG A 41 18.38 -2.69 23.26
N THR A 42 18.84 -2.56 24.50
CA THR A 42 17.97 -2.32 25.66
C THR A 42 18.12 -0.91 26.24
N LEU A 43 19.27 -0.25 26.04
CA LEU A 43 19.58 1.05 26.65
C LEU A 43 19.34 2.27 25.72
N TYR A 44 19.08 2.05 24.42
CA TYR A 44 18.85 3.14 23.43
C TYR A 44 17.42 3.13 22.80
N TYR A 45 16.54 2.17 23.15
CA TYR A 45 15.37 1.79 22.33
C TYR A 45 13.96 2.07 22.89
N GLN A 46 13.80 2.64 24.09
CA GLN A 46 12.46 2.99 24.61
C GLN A 46 11.76 4.03 23.72
N ASP A 47 12.50 5.02 23.22
CA ASP A 47 11.99 6.05 22.31
C ASP A 47 11.57 5.48 20.95
N ASN A 48 12.20 4.37 20.51
CA ASN A 48 11.92 3.75 19.22
C ASN A 48 10.56 2.99 19.21
N ARG A 49 10.07 2.51 20.37
CA ARG A 49 8.77 1.80 20.45
C ARG A 49 7.59 2.74 20.18
N ALA A 50 7.59 3.90 20.84
CA ALA A 50 6.57 4.91 20.62
C ALA A 50 6.59 5.40 19.17
N ASN A 51 7.78 5.66 18.62
CA ASN A 51 7.93 6.04 17.21
C ASN A 51 7.48 4.94 16.23
N THR A 52 7.76 3.67 16.53
CA THR A 52 7.25 2.53 15.75
C THR A 52 5.73 2.52 15.77
N LEU A 53 5.12 2.65 16.94
CA LEU A 53 3.66 2.67 17.05
C LEU A 53 3.04 3.84 16.29
N ILE A 54 3.59 5.06 16.43
CA ILE A 54 3.14 6.24 15.70
C ILE A 54 3.25 6.01 14.19
N PHE A 55 4.35 5.43 13.72
CA PHE A 55 4.54 5.10 12.31
C PHE A 55 3.47 4.12 11.81
N LEU A 56 3.21 3.03 12.54
CA LEU A 56 2.21 2.04 12.17
C LEU A 56 0.80 2.65 12.16
N GLN A 57 0.41 3.33 13.25
CA GLN A 57 -0.91 3.96 13.38
C GLN A 57 -1.14 4.99 12.28
N SER A 58 -0.20 5.91 12.09
CA SER A 58 -0.34 6.97 11.08
C SER A 58 -0.41 6.40 9.67
N THR A 59 0.39 5.38 9.34
CA THR A 59 0.38 4.74 8.02
C THR A 59 -0.93 4.02 7.76
N ILE A 60 -1.39 3.17 8.70
CA ILE A 60 -2.65 2.43 8.55
C ILE A 60 -3.84 3.39 8.48
N GLN A 61 -3.95 4.34 9.41
CA GLN A 61 -5.05 5.31 9.42
C GLN A 61 -5.10 6.10 8.11
N ARG A 62 -3.94 6.60 7.65
CA ARG A 62 -3.88 7.39 6.41
C ARG A 62 -4.20 6.55 5.19
N ALA A 63 -3.79 5.28 5.15
CA ALA A 63 -4.17 4.37 4.08
C ALA A 63 -5.70 4.15 4.03
N MET A 64 -6.36 3.99 5.18
CA MET A 64 -7.82 3.87 5.25
C MET A 64 -8.53 5.15 4.79
N GLU A 65 -7.98 6.32 5.09
CA GLU A 65 -8.50 7.60 4.60
C GLU A 65 -8.38 7.71 3.07
N ILE A 66 -7.26 7.27 2.50
CA ILE A 66 -7.04 7.24 1.05
C ILE A 66 -8.03 6.27 0.39
N LEU A 67 -8.22 5.08 0.98
CA LEU A 67 -9.19 4.10 0.50
C LEU A 67 -10.60 4.70 0.42
N LYS A 68 -11.08 5.29 1.53
CA LYS A 68 -12.40 5.95 1.60
C LYS A 68 -12.53 7.14 0.64
N LEU A 69 -11.42 7.84 0.38
CA LEU A 69 -11.39 8.94 -0.59
C LEU A 69 -11.56 8.39 -2.01
N TYR A 70 -10.84 7.33 -2.37
CA TYR A 70 -10.87 6.73 -3.70
C TYR A 70 -12.21 6.04 -3.98
N GLU A 71 -12.85 5.44 -2.97
CA GLU A 71 -14.22 4.93 -3.08
C GLU A 71 -15.24 5.99 -3.52
N LYS A 72 -15.04 7.23 -3.08
CA LYS A 72 -15.93 8.36 -3.39
C LYS A 72 -15.49 9.13 -4.64
N SER A 73 -14.38 8.73 -5.26
CA SER A 73 -13.84 9.42 -6.43
C SER A 73 -14.59 9.00 -7.70
N ASP A 74 -14.84 9.98 -8.57
CA ASP A 74 -15.36 9.75 -9.92
C ASP A 74 -14.21 9.47 -10.92
N GLN A 75 -12.96 9.56 -10.48
CA GLN A 75 -11.81 9.27 -11.33
C GLN A 75 -11.54 7.75 -11.39
N GLU A 76 -11.57 7.21 -12.61
CA GLU A 76 -11.30 5.79 -12.86
C GLU A 76 -9.92 5.36 -12.34
N SER A 77 -8.91 6.22 -12.46
CA SER A 77 -7.57 5.95 -11.94
C SER A 77 -7.54 5.70 -10.44
N ASP A 78 -8.35 6.43 -9.66
CA ASP A 78 -8.43 6.24 -8.21
C ASP A 78 -9.12 4.92 -7.87
N ARG A 79 -10.16 4.56 -8.62
CA ARG A 79 -10.89 3.29 -8.45
C ARG A 79 -10.00 2.08 -8.75
N MET A 80 -9.14 2.18 -9.77
CA MET A 80 -8.15 1.16 -10.09
C MET A 80 -7.13 0.91 -8.97
N HIS A 81 -6.89 1.89 -8.09
CA HIS A 81 -5.99 1.72 -6.95
C HIS A 81 -6.64 1.00 -5.75
N ILE A 82 -7.97 0.98 -5.64
CA ILE A 82 -8.70 0.35 -4.53
C ILE A 82 -8.28 -1.11 -4.28
N PRO A 83 -8.28 -2.03 -5.26
CA PRO A 83 -7.92 -3.42 -5.02
C PRO A 83 -6.48 -3.57 -4.51
N HIS A 84 -5.55 -2.74 -4.99
CA HIS A 84 -4.17 -2.75 -4.52
C HIS A 84 -4.04 -2.28 -3.07
N ILE A 85 -4.77 -1.24 -2.68
CA ILE A 85 -4.77 -0.75 -1.29
C ILE A 85 -5.38 -1.80 -0.36
N VAL A 86 -6.48 -2.43 -0.78
CA VAL A 86 -7.11 -3.52 -0.03
C VAL A 86 -6.15 -4.69 0.16
N HIS A 87 -5.48 -5.13 -0.91
CA HIS A 87 -4.47 -6.19 -0.83
C HIS A 87 -3.31 -5.80 0.11
N ASP A 88 -2.78 -4.58 -0.02
CA ASP A 88 -1.68 -4.11 0.83
C ASP A 88 -2.09 -4.04 2.31
N LEU A 89 -3.35 -3.69 2.61
CA LEU A 89 -3.91 -3.74 3.97
C LEU A 89 -3.98 -5.19 4.49
N TYR A 90 -4.41 -6.15 3.67
CA TYR A 90 -4.37 -7.57 4.04
C TYR A 90 -2.95 -8.04 4.36
N CYS A 91 -2.00 -7.75 3.48
CA CYS A 91 -0.59 -8.10 3.66
C CYS A 91 0.02 -7.41 4.89
N SER A 92 -0.38 -6.18 5.20
CA SER A 92 0.10 -5.45 6.38
C SER A 92 -0.21 -6.16 7.70
N LYS A 93 -1.29 -6.95 7.77
CA LYS A 93 -1.64 -7.73 8.98
C LYS A 93 -0.54 -8.73 9.34
N ALA A 94 0.04 -9.41 8.34
CA ALA A 94 1.16 -10.33 8.56
C ALA A 94 2.40 -9.60 9.11
N GLY A 95 2.69 -8.42 8.57
CA GLY A 95 3.75 -7.56 9.08
C GLY A 95 3.51 -7.09 10.51
N LEU A 96 2.28 -6.70 10.85
CA LEU A 96 1.89 -6.31 12.20
C LEU A 96 2.03 -7.48 13.19
N GLU A 97 1.63 -8.69 12.81
CA GLU A 97 1.83 -9.91 13.61
C GLU A 97 3.32 -10.18 13.88
N ASN A 98 4.18 -9.99 12.89
CA ASN A 98 5.63 -10.14 13.05
C ASN A 98 6.23 -9.10 14.01
N ILE A 99 5.74 -7.87 13.99
CA ILE A 99 6.13 -6.82 14.95
C ILE A 99 5.61 -7.16 16.35
N LYS A 100 4.36 -7.62 16.46
CA LYS A 100 3.73 -8.02 17.73
C LYS A 100 4.60 -9.05 18.45
N GLU A 101 5.05 -10.08 17.73
CA GLU A 101 5.98 -11.07 18.29
C GLU A 101 7.30 -10.43 18.75
N THR A 102 7.89 -9.58 17.91
CA THR A 102 9.17 -8.92 18.16
C THR A 102 9.15 -8.08 19.45
N TYR A 103 8.00 -7.52 19.79
CA TYR A 103 7.78 -6.73 21.00
C TYR A 103 6.86 -7.40 22.02
N SER A 104 6.76 -8.74 22.00
CA SER A 104 5.87 -9.54 22.88
C SER A 104 6.01 -9.27 24.39
N THR A 105 7.13 -8.69 24.84
CA THR A 105 7.36 -8.30 26.23
C THR A 105 6.72 -6.95 26.62
N ASP A 106 6.28 -6.16 25.64
CA ASP A 106 5.62 -4.87 25.84
C ASP A 106 4.11 -5.02 25.63
N VAL A 107 3.41 -5.30 26.73
CA VAL A 107 1.96 -5.59 26.71
C VAL A 107 1.15 -4.46 26.07
N LYS A 108 1.50 -3.20 26.34
CA LYS A 108 0.74 -2.06 25.79
C LYS A 108 0.91 -1.97 24.27
N LEU A 109 2.14 -2.08 23.78
CA LEU A 109 2.42 -2.05 22.35
C LEU A 109 1.77 -3.23 21.63
N VAL A 110 1.79 -4.43 22.23
CA VAL A 110 1.09 -5.61 21.70
C VAL A 110 -0.40 -5.34 21.56
N CYS A 111 -1.07 -4.84 22.60
CA CYS A 111 -2.49 -4.49 22.53
C CYS A 111 -2.79 -3.44 21.46
N ASP A 112 -1.94 -2.44 21.29
CA ASP A 112 -2.11 -1.41 20.25
C ASP A 112 -1.99 -1.99 18.84
N ILE A 113 -1.08 -2.93 18.63
CA ILE A 113 -0.91 -3.64 17.35
C ILE A 113 -2.12 -4.54 17.08
N GLU A 114 -2.61 -5.28 18.08
CA GLU A 114 -3.81 -6.11 17.94
C GLU A 114 -5.04 -5.26 17.60
N PHE A 115 -5.17 -4.10 18.22
CA PHE A 115 -6.22 -3.14 17.86
C PHE A 115 -6.09 -2.67 16.41
N LEU A 116 -4.87 -2.39 15.92
CA LEU A 116 -4.66 -2.03 14.52
C LEU A 116 -5.08 -3.15 13.55
N ILE A 117 -4.78 -4.40 13.89
CA ILE A 117 -5.21 -5.56 13.08
C ILE A 117 -6.75 -5.64 13.05
N GLN A 118 -7.41 -5.53 14.20
CA GLN A 118 -8.88 -5.51 14.27
C GLN A 118 -9.47 -4.32 13.50
N TYR A 119 -8.83 -3.16 13.56
CA TYR A 119 -9.25 -1.98 12.81
C TYR A 119 -9.16 -2.21 11.30
N ILE A 120 -8.09 -2.88 10.84
CA ILE A 120 -7.97 -3.33 9.45
C ILE A 120 -9.10 -4.27 9.09
N ASP A 121 -9.32 -5.34 9.85
CA ASP A 121 -10.39 -6.31 9.57
C ASP A 121 -11.78 -5.65 9.54
N SER A 122 -12.05 -4.74 10.47
CA SER A 122 -13.33 -4.00 10.53
C SER A 122 -13.54 -3.12 9.29
N THR A 123 -12.47 -2.60 8.70
CA THR A 123 -12.55 -1.78 7.49
C THR A 123 -12.66 -2.67 6.25
N LEU A 124 -11.93 -3.78 6.24
CA LEU A 124 -11.87 -4.71 5.13
C LEU A 124 -13.11 -5.60 5.01
N CYS A 125 -13.99 -5.66 6.02
CA CYS A 125 -15.21 -6.46 5.98
C CYS A 125 -16.15 -6.17 4.79
N LYS A 126 -15.97 -5.01 4.13
CA LYS A 126 -16.72 -4.59 2.94
C LYS A 126 -16.13 -5.09 1.61
N TYR A 127 -14.92 -5.63 1.63
CA TYR A 127 -14.19 -6.06 0.45
C TYR A 127 -13.94 -7.58 0.54
N PRO A 128 -14.37 -8.36 -0.46
CA PRO A 128 -14.06 -9.78 -0.47
C PRO A 128 -12.54 -9.98 -0.55
N GLU A 129 -12.00 -10.93 0.22
CA GLU A 129 -10.63 -11.41 -0.01
C GLU A 129 -10.59 -12.06 -1.40
N THR A 130 -9.98 -11.38 -2.37
CA THR A 130 -9.50 -12.04 -3.57
C THR A 130 -8.32 -12.90 -3.16
N LYS A 131 -8.59 -14.19 -2.93
CA LYS A 131 -7.55 -15.22 -2.88
C LYS A 131 -6.93 -15.29 -4.27
N GLU A 132 -5.78 -14.66 -4.44
CA GLU A 132 -4.93 -14.96 -5.59
C GLU A 132 -4.41 -16.39 -5.37
N GLU A 133 -4.95 -17.35 -6.12
CA GLU A 133 -4.30 -18.63 -6.29
C GLU A 133 -2.92 -18.34 -6.90
N GLU A 134 -1.85 -18.67 -6.17
CA GLU A 134 -0.48 -18.64 -6.68
C GLU A 134 -0.34 -19.69 -7.79
N THR A 135 -0.80 -19.39 -8.99
CA THR A 135 -0.30 -20.04 -10.20
C THR A 135 0.99 -19.33 -10.60
N SER A 136 2.10 -19.98 -10.30
CA SER A 136 3.40 -19.65 -10.86
C SER A 136 3.29 -19.69 -12.39
N ASP A 137 3.71 -18.59 -13.02
CA ASP A 137 3.91 -18.44 -14.46
C ASP A 137 2.65 -18.47 -15.35
N GLU A 138 1.95 -17.33 -15.48
CA GLU A 138 1.45 -16.84 -16.78
C GLU A 138 1.05 -15.35 -16.70
N ILE A 139 1.41 -14.61 -17.74
CA ILE A 139 1.09 -13.18 -17.92
C ILE A 139 -0.44 -13.06 -18.03
N ILE A 140 -1.09 -12.52 -17.00
CA ILE A 140 -2.51 -12.17 -17.09
C ILE A 140 -2.63 -10.89 -17.94
N VAL A 141 -2.92 -11.10 -19.21
CA VAL A 141 -3.49 -10.09 -20.11
C VAL A 141 -4.91 -9.81 -19.61
N PHE A 142 -5.15 -8.60 -19.11
CA PHE A 142 -6.52 -8.14 -18.83
C PHE A 142 -7.31 -8.06 -20.14
N PRO A 143 -8.57 -8.55 -20.19
CA PRO A 143 -9.43 -8.34 -21.34
C PRO A 143 -9.71 -6.84 -21.46
N THR A 144 -9.19 -6.20 -22.49
CA THR A 144 -9.69 -4.89 -22.92
C THR A 144 -11.11 -5.11 -23.42
N GLU A 145 -12.08 -4.71 -22.60
CA GLU A 145 -13.44 -4.51 -23.11
C GLU A 145 -13.37 -3.59 -24.32
N LYS A 146 -14.00 -4.03 -25.41
CA LYS A 146 -13.99 -3.37 -26.71
C LYS A 146 -14.47 -1.92 -26.58
N ILE A 147 -13.52 -1.00 -26.55
CA ILE A 147 -13.78 0.40 -26.87
C ILE A 147 -14.26 0.41 -28.33
N LYS A 148 -15.54 0.70 -28.55
CA LYS A 148 -16.06 0.99 -29.89
C LYS A 148 -15.25 2.16 -30.45
N PRO A 149 -14.68 2.05 -31.67
CA PRO A 149 -13.92 3.15 -32.24
C PRO A 149 -14.82 4.38 -32.38
N LEU A 150 -14.35 5.50 -31.83
CA LEU A 150 -14.89 6.83 -32.07
C LEU A 150 -14.63 7.15 -33.54
N ASP A 151 -15.69 7.36 -34.33
CA ASP A 151 -15.59 7.82 -35.72
C ASP A 151 -14.91 9.19 -35.76
N ILE A 152 -13.60 9.19 -36.03
CA ILE A 152 -12.85 10.38 -36.44
C ILE A 152 -12.62 10.24 -37.94
N GLU A 153 -13.67 10.46 -38.72
CA GLU A 153 -13.56 10.72 -40.15
C GLU A 153 -13.66 12.22 -40.43
N ASN A 154 -12.57 12.74 -41.01
CA ASN A 154 -12.56 13.76 -42.05
C ASN A 154 -13.01 15.19 -41.68
N LYS A 155 -12.08 15.93 -41.04
CA LYS A 155 -12.01 17.39 -41.24
C LYS A 155 -10.58 17.90 -41.31
N LYS A 156 -9.83 17.44 -42.31
CA LYS A 156 -8.55 18.03 -42.68
C LYS A 156 -8.20 17.77 -44.16
N LEU A 157 -8.99 18.34 -45.07
CA LEU A 157 -8.63 18.45 -46.49
C LEU A 157 -9.52 19.47 -47.24
N GLU A 158 -9.69 20.67 -46.68
CA GLU A 158 -10.11 21.85 -47.46
C GLU A 158 -9.41 23.09 -46.89
N ASN A 159 -8.16 23.31 -47.31
CA ASN A 159 -7.53 24.65 -47.41
C ASN A 159 -6.14 24.53 -48.04
N SER A 160 -6.09 23.99 -49.27
CA SER A 160 -4.90 24.09 -50.13
C SER A 160 -5.25 23.78 -51.59
N ALA A 161 -6.18 24.54 -52.19
CA ALA A 161 -6.39 24.54 -53.64
C ALA A 161 -7.23 25.74 -54.13
N LYS A 162 -6.73 26.97 -54.00
CA LYS A 162 -7.12 28.08 -54.90
C LYS A 162 -5.89 28.92 -55.27
N VAL A 163 -5.05 28.34 -56.12
CA VAL A 163 -4.21 29.10 -57.06
C VAL A 163 -4.63 28.61 -58.45
N LYS A 164 -5.36 29.46 -59.18
CA LYS A 164 -5.66 29.26 -60.61
C LYS A 164 -4.86 30.27 -61.42
N PRO A 165 -4.14 29.85 -62.46
CA PRO A 165 -3.62 30.74 -63.50
C PRO A 165 -4.57 30.78 -64.71
N LYS A 166 -4.84 31.98 -65.22
CA LYS A 166 -4.87 32.32 -66.65
C LYS A 166 -4.96 33.83 -66.79
#